data_AF-A0A847EYQ4-F1
#
_entry.id   AF-A0A847EYQ4-F1
#
_cell.length_a   1.000
_cell.length_b   1.000
_cell.length_c   1.000
_cell.angle_alpha   90.00
_cell.angle_beta   90.00
_cell.angle_gamma   90.00
#
_symmetry.space_group_name_H-M   'P 1'
#
loop_
_entity.id
_entity.type
_entity.pdbx_description
1 polymer ?
#
loop_
_entity_poly.entity_id
_entity_poly.type
_entity_poly.pdbx_seq_one_letter_code
_entity_poly.pdbx_strand_id
1 'polypeptide(L)'
;MKKINLLMLLLGSLSLTTNAETYVLDLQKSIEIAKEKSYEMLTLYQDLLIADYNLKSANSQFKTHVDLQLTTPDYKETVNRFQDSTGIYFYPIKELSYSGTLEINQPLPTDGRIYIQSGLSADDDLNADERSMYLNTRLGLTQPLTALYGYNNIRSSYKQAKLDYE
;
A
#
# COMPACT_ATOMS: atom_id res chain seq x y z
N MET A 1 56.85 -13.05 -18.18
CA MET A 1 56.72 -12.08 -17.07
C MET A 1 56.98 -10.62 -17.48
N LYS A 2 58.01 -10.30 -18.29
CA LYS A 2 58.30 -8.90 -18.71
C LYS A 2 57.20 -8.19 -19.52
N LYS A 3 56.43 -8.92 -20.34
CA LYS A 3 55.35 -8.34 -21.18
C LYS A 3 54.09 -7.95 -20.40
N ILE A 4 53.82 -8.63 -19.28
CA ILE A 4 52.66 -8.34 -18.39
C ILE A 4 52.91 -7.07 -17.57
N ASN A 5 54.15 -6.87 -17.13
CA ASN A 5 54.52 -5.64 -16.41
C ASN A 5 54.47 -4.39 -17.32
N LEU A 6 54.75 -4.54 -18.61
CA LEU A 6 54.62 -3.44 -19.57
C LEU A 6 53.16 -3.06 -19.83
N LEU A 7 52.25 -4.05 -19.84
CA LEU A 7 50.80 -3.82 -19.99
C LEU A 7 50.22 -3.11 -18.76
N MET A 8 50.64 -3.49 -17.54
CA MET A 8 50.25 -2.79 -16.31
C MET A 8 50.75 -1.35 -16.26
N LEU A 9 51.97 -1.09 -16.75
CA LEU A 9 52.52 0.27 -16.81
C LEU A 9 51.74 1.16 -17.80
N LEU A 10 51.28 0.59 -18.92
CA LEU A 10 50.48 1.28 -19.94
C LEU A 10 49.05 1.59 -19.46
N LEU A 11 48.45 0.70 -18.66
CA LEU A 11 47.13 0.93 -18.05
C LEU A 11 47.17 1.98 -16.93
N GLY A 12 48.28 2.14 -16.21
CA GLY A 12 48.44 3.18 -15.18
C GLY A 12 48.52 4.61 -15.74
N SER A 13 48.99 4.77 -16.97
CA SER A 13 49.09 6.07 -17.65
C SER A 13 47.77 6.62 -18.19
N LEU A 14 46.67 5.85 -18.16
CA LEU A 14 45.31 6.31 -18.50
C LEU A 14 44.56 6.89 -17.29
N SER A 15 45.29 7.38 -16.29
CA SER A 15 44.71 8.09 -15.15
C SER A 15 44.22 9.46 -15.61
N LEU A 16 42.95 9.49 -16.03
CA LEU A 16 42.01 10.60 -16.14
C LEU A 16 42.61 11.96 -15.75
N THR A 17 42.91 12.79 -16.74
CA THR A 17 43.06 14.23 -16.54
C THR A 17 41.67 14.77 -16.17
N THR A 18 41.36 14.84 -14.88
CA THR A 18 40.21 15.59 -14.39
C THR A 18 40.49 17.07 -14.63
N ASN A 19 39.96 17.61 -15.72
CA ASN A 19 39.90 19.05 -15.90
C ASN A 19 39.01 19.60 -14.80
N ALA A 20 39.61 20.20 -13.77
CA ALA A 20 38.87 21.05 -12.86
C ALA A 20 38.45 22.28 -13.69
N GLU A 21 37.19 22.32 -14.11
CA GLU A 21 36.63 23.52 -14.73
C GLU A 21 36.74 24.66 -13.72
N THR A 22 37.64 25.60 -14.00
CA THR A 22 37.77 26.85 -13.26
C THR A 22 36.57 27.72 -13.64
N TYR A 23 35.49 27.63 -12.88
CA TYR A 23 34.36 28.53 -13.00
C TYR A 23 34.77 29.91 -12.46
N VAL A 24 34.82 30.91 -13.34
CA VAL A 24 34.80 32.31 -12.91
C VAL A 24 33.36 32.58 -12.48
N LEU A 25 33.12 32.51 -11.17
CA LEU A 25 31.81 32.72 -10.57
C LEU A 25 31.53 34.23 -10.54
N ASP A 26 30.74 34.71 -11.50
CA ASP A 26 30.02 35.97 -11.31
C ASP A 26 28.82 35.76 -10.38
N LEU A 27 28.31 36.85 -9.79
CA LEU A 27 27.19 36.79 -8.84
C LEU A 27 25.94 36.11 -9.45
N GLN A 28 25.66 36.37 -10.72
CA GLN A 28 24.49 35.84 -11.40
C GLN A 28 24.61 34.31 -11.60
N LYS A 29 25.80 33.84 -11.97
CA LYS A 29 26.14 32.42 -12.11
C LYS A 29 26.08 31.70 -10.77
N SER A 30 26.56 32.34 -9.70
CA SER A 30 26.42 31.80 -8.35
C SER A 30 24.96 31.66 -7.92
N ILE A 31 24.11 32.63 -8.23
CA ILE A 31 22.66 32.57 -7.94
C ILE A 31 21.99 31.46 -8.76
N GLU A 32 22.30 31.32 -10.06
CA GLU A 32 21.76 30.24 -10.89
C GLU A 32 22.13 28.86 -10.33
N ILE A 33 23.41 28.65 -10.01
CA ILE A 33 23.88 27.39 -9.43
C ILE A 33 23.22 27.13 -8.07
N ALA A 34 23.06 28.15 -7.23
CA ALA A 34 22.37 28.01 -5.95
C ALA A 34 20.88 27.66 -6.14
N LYS A 35 20.21 28.26 -7.11
CA LYS A 35 18.80 27.95 -7.41
C LYS A 35 18.60 26.49 -7.84
N GLU A 36 19.58 25.92 -8.51
CA GLU A 36 19.54 24.54 -9.01
C GLU A 36 20.04 23.52 -7.97
N LYS A 37 21.10 23.84 -7.23
CA LYS A 37 21.88 22.87 -6.44
C LYS A 37 21.97 23.16 -4.95
N SER A 38 21.46 24.30 -4.46
CA SER A 38 21.48 24.56 -3.02
C SER A 38 20.61 23.54 -2.28
N TYR A 39 21.05 23.16 -1.09
CA TYR A 39 20.29 22.26 -0.23
C TYR A 39 18.90 22.83 0.10
N GLU A 40 18.79 24.14 0.29
CA GLU A 40 17.51 24.81 0.53
C GLU A 40 16.55 24.62 -0.64
N MET A 41 16.99 24.89 -1.88
CA MET A 41 16.13 24.70 -3.06
C MET A 41 15.77 23.25 -3.31
N LEU A 42 16.71 22.33 -3.11
CA LEU A 42 16.43 20.90 -3.20
C LEU A 42 15.38 20.47 -2.17
N THR A 43 15.46 21.01 -0.94
CA THR A 43 14.48 20.73 0.12
C THR A 43 13.11 21.28 -0.26
N LEU A 44 13.01 22.54 -0.67
CA LEU A 44 11.75 23.16 -1.12
C LEU A 44 11.10 22.38 -2.28
N TYR A 45 11.91 21.87 -3.20
CA TYR A 45 11.42 21.02 -4.28
C TYR A 45 10.82 19.70 -3.75
N GLN A 46 11.48 19.05 -2.79
CA GLN A 46 10.92 17.84 -2.17
C GLN A 46 9.66 18.14 -1.35
N ASP A 47 9.63 19.25 -0.63
CA ASP A 47 8.46 19.68 0.14
C ASP A 47 7.26 19.91 -0.77
N LEU A 48 7.47 20.54 -1.94
CA LEU A 48 6.42 20.71 -2.96
C LEU A 48 5.92 19.36 -3.49
N LEU A 49 6.82 18.40 -3.74
CA LEU A 49 6.43 17.06 -4.16
C LEU A 49 5.60 16.36 -3.08
N ILE A 50 6.00 16.48 -1.81
CA ILE A 50 5.27 15.92 -0.68
C ILE A 50 3.86 16.55 -0.60
N ALA A 51 3.75 17.86 -0.73
CA ALA A 51 2.47 18.56 -0.73
C ALA A 51 1.55 18.09 -1.88
N ASP A 52 2.10 17.90 -3.09
CA ASP A 52 1.36 17.35 -4.24
C ASP A 52 0.85 15.92 -3.97
N TYR A 53 1.69 15.03 -3.43
CA TYR A 53 1.27 13.68 -3.07
C TYR A 53 0.22 13.66 -1.96
N ASN A 54 0.35 14.57 -0.98
CA ASN A 54 -0.64 14.73 0.09
C ASN A 54 -1.98 15.19 -0.47
N LEU A 55 -1.99 16.16 -1.40
CA LEU A 55 -3.22 16.60 -2.07
C LEU A 55 -3.86 15.47 -2.89
N LYS A 56 -3.05 14.69 -3.62
CA LYS A 56 -3.53 13.52 -4.36
C LYS A 56 -4.14 12.46 -3.44
N SER A 57 -3.50 12.20 -2.30
CA SER A 57 -3.99 11.28 -1.27
C SER A 57 -5.29 11.78 -0.63
N ALA A 58 -5.36 13.06 -0.24
CA ALA A 58 -6.58 13.65 0.29
C ALA A 58 -7.74 13.61 -0.73
N ASN A 59 -7.44 13.83 -2.01
CA ASN A 59 -8.42 13.70 -3.09
C ASN A 59 -8.85 12.24 -3.32
N SER A 60 -7.95 11.26 -3.14
CA SER A 60 -8.31 9.84 -3.30
C SER A 60 -9.29 9.36 -2.22
N GLN A 61 -9.33 10.00 -1.05
CA GLN A 61 -10.29 9.67 0.01
C GLN A 61 -11.75 9.78 -0.44
N PHE A 62 -12.08 10.58 -1.47
CA PHE A 62 -13.44 10.70 -2.00
C PHE A 62 -13.79 9.63 -3.04
N LYS A 63 -12.82 8.81 -3.46
CA LYS A 63 -13.01 7.83 -4.53
C LYS A 63 -13.52 6.51 -3.97
N THR A 64 -14.15 5.72 -4.85
CA THR A 64 -14.50 4.33 -4.52
C THR A 64 -13.23 3.51 -4.32
N HIS A 65 -13.22 2.70 -3.28
CA HIS A 65 -12.18 1.71 -3.00
C HIS A 65 -12.78 0.32 -3.22
N VAL A 66 -12.01 -0.58 -3.82
CA VAL A 66 -12.42 -1.96 -4.09
C VAL A 66 -11.34 -2.88 -3.56
N ASP A 67 -11.68 -3.66 -2.55
CA ASP A 67 -10.77 -4.54 -1.85
C ASP A 67 -11.23 -5.99 -2.05
N LEU A 68 -10.31 -6.84 -2.54
CA LEU A 68 -10.53 -8.27 -2.69
C LEU A 68 -9.53 -9.01 -1.80
N GLN A 69 -10.04 -9.75 -0.84
CA GLN A 69 -9.25 -10.66 -0.02
C GLN A 69 -9.59 -12.09 -0.40
N LEU A 70 -8.58 -12.89 -0.70
CA LEU A 70 -8.72 -14.30 -1.03
C LEU A 70 -7.83 -15.12 -0.11
N THR A 71 -8.39 -16.19 0.45
CA THR A 71 -7.65 -17.23 1.15
C THR A 71 -7.61 -18.44 0.22
N THR A 72 -6.40 -18.80 -0.19
CA THR A 72 -6.11 -20.04 -0.90
C THR A 72 -6.50 -21.25 -0.05
N PRO A 73 -6.66 -22.45 -0.64
CA PRO A 73 -6.97 -23.66 0.13
C PRO A 73 -6.12 -23.78 1.40
N ASP A 74 -6.79 -23.75 2.54
CA ASP A 74 -6.21 -23.95 3.87
C ASP A 74 -6.57 -25.35 4.34
N TYR A 75 -5.56 -26.22 4.44
CA TYR A 75 -5.75 -27.60 4.87
C TYR A 75 -5.53 -27.71 6.37
N LYS A 76 -6.51 -28.29 7.06
CA LYS A 76 -6.47 -28.52 8.49
C LYS A 76 -6.77 -29.98 8.80
N GLU A 77 -5.84 -30.62 9.50
CA GLU A 77 -6.02 -31.96 10.03
C GLU A 77 -5.94 -31.94 11.55
N THR A 78 -6.96 -32.44 12.22
CA THR A 78 -7.01 -32.52 13.68
C THR A 78 -7.70 -33.79 14.14
N VAL A 79 -7.57 -34.13 15.41
CA VAL A 79 -8.30 -35.25 16.03
C VAL A 79 -9.30 -34.65 17.01
N ASN A 80 -10.59 -34.82 16.71
CA ASN A 80 -11.64 -34.39 17.61
C ASN A 80 -12.05 -35.52 18.55
N ARG A 81 -12.51 -35.13 19.74
CA ARG A 81 -13.00 -36.03 20.78
C ARG A 81 -14.50 -35.84 20.96
N PHE A 82 -15.26 -36.91 20.80
CA PHE A 82 -16.68 -36.95 21.12
C PHE A 82 -16.92 -37.88 22.31
N GLN A 83 -17.73 -37.45 23.27
CA GLN A 83 -18.07 -38.24 24.44
C GLN A 83 -19.60 -38.38 24.51
N ASP A 84 -20.06 -39.62 24.61
CA ASP A 84 -21.45 -39.96 24.85
C ASP A 84 -21.54 -40.93 26.04
N SER A 85 -22.76 -41.31 26.41
CA SER A 85 -23.12 -42.23 27.50
C SER A 85 -22.41 -43.58 27.40
N THR A 86 -21.95 -43.98 26.21
CA THR A 86 -21.26 -45.24 25.94
C THR A 86 -19.72 -45.15 26.01
N GLY A 87 -19.13 -43.95 26.08
CA GLY A 87 -17.68 -43.78 26.18
C GLY A 87 -17.11 -42.55 25.46
N ILE A 88 -15.78 -42.54 25.33
CA ILE A 88 -15.01 -41.49 24.64
C ILE A 88 -14.51 -42.04 23.30
N TYR A 89 -14.79 -41.31 22.22
CA TYR A 89 -14.38 -41.65 20.86
C TYR A 89 -13.50 -40.54 20.29
N PHE A 90 -12.50 -40.93 19.50
CA PHE A 90 -11.62 -40.02 18.77
C PHE A 90 -11.79 -40.27 17.28
N TYR A 91 -11.93 -39.21 16.50
CA TYR A 91 -12.03 -39.29 15.05
C TYR A 91 -11.22 -38.17 14.38
N PRO A 92 -10.56 -38.46 13.25
CA PRO A 92 -9.84 -37.45 12.51
C PRO A 92 -10.81 -36.52 11.79
N ILE A 93 -10.47 -35.24 11.72
CA ILE A 93 -11.13 -34.24 10.89
C ILE A 93 -10.10 -33.74 9.89
N LYS A 94 -10.46 -33.76 8.61
CA LYS A 94 -9.66 -33.27 7.49
C LYS A 94 -10.51 -32.29 6.71
N GLU A 95 -10.23 -31.01 6.90
CA GLU A 95 -10.98 -29.91 6.30
C GLU A 95 -10.07 -29.17 5.31
N LEU A 96 -10.64 -28.78 4.18
CA LEU A 96 -10.01 -27.87 3.22
C LEU A 96 -10.92 -26.66 3.02
N SER A 97 -10.45 -25.48 3.44
CA SER A 97 -11.25 -24.26 3.43
C SER A 97 -10.77 -23.26 2.38
N TYR A 98 -11.72 -22.59 1.74
CA TYR A 98 -11.52 -21.52 0.77
C TYR A 98 -12.37 -20.34 1.20
N SER A 99 -11.85 -19.12 1.07
CA SER A 99 -12.70 -17.94 1.26
C SER A 99 -12.28 -16.76 0.40
N GLY A 100 -13.25 -15.92 0.09
CA GLY A 100 -13.08 -14.70 -0.64
C GLY A 100 -14.02 -13.62 -0.12
N THR A 101 -13.51 -12.41 0.12
CA THR A 101 -14.31 -11.25 0.48
C THR A 101 -14.02 -10.13 -0.50
N LEU A 102 -15.06 -9.60 -1.14
CA LEU A 102 -15.03 -8.40 -1.97
C LEU A 102 -15.75 -7.28 -1.23
N GLU A 103 -15.07 -6.17 -0.95
CA GLU A 103 -15.65 -4.95 -0.41
C GLU A 103 -15.51 -3.81 -1.43
N ILE A 104 -16.64 -3.22 -1.82
CA ILE A 104 -16.71 -2.00 -2.61
C ILE A 104 -17.18 -0.90 -1.67
N ASN A 105 -16.35 0.10 -1.42
CA ASN A 105 -16.60 1.15 -0.45
C ASN A 105 -16.55 2.53 -1.13
N GLN A 106 -17.65 3.27 -1.13
CA GLN A 106 -17.74 4.65 -1.59
C GLN A 106 -17.88 5.59 -0.38
N PRO A 107 -16.81 6.31 0.00
CA PRO A 107 -16.88 7.37 0.98
C PRO A 107 -17.80 8.50 0.51
N LEU A 108 -18.53 9.10 1.43
CA LEU A 108 -19.37 10.26 1.18
C LEU A 108 -18.65 11.52 1.66
N PRO A 109 -18.90 12.69 1.05
CA PRO A 109 -18.34 13.97 1.51
C PRO A 109 -18.76 14.37 2.93
N THR A 110 -19.60 13.59 3.60
CA THR A 110 -20.16 13.76 4.94
C THR A 110 -19.49 12.83 5.96
N ASP A 111 -18.26 12.36 5.71
CA ASP A 111 -17.56 11.30 6.45
C ASP A 111 -18.32 9.95 6.53
N GLY A 112 -19.44 9.83 5.82
CA GLY A 112 -20.18 8.59 5.68
C GLY A 112 -19.57 7.68 4.63
N ARG A 113 -20.19 6.51 4.44
CA ARG A 113 -19.86 5.60 3.33
C ARG A 113 -21.05 4.75 2.94
N ILE A 114 -21.15 4.46 1.64
CA ILE A 114 -22.01 3.41 1.09
C ILE A 114 -21.10 2.26 0.70
N TYR A 115 -21.45 1.04 1.05
CA TYR A 115 -20.62 -0.11 0.76
C TYR A 115 -21.42 -1.33 0.36
N ILE A 116 -20.81 -2.16 -0.49
CA ILE A 116 -21.26 -3.50 -0.84
C ILE A 116 -20.16 -4.45 -0.36
N GLN A 117 -20.52 -5.43 0.45
CA GLN A 117 -19.61 -6.48 0.89
C GLN A 117 -20.17 -7.84 0.45
N SER A 118 -19.38 -8.63 -0.26
CA SER A 118 -19.73 -9.99 -0.64
C SER A 118 -18.69 -10.96 -0.11
N GLY A 119 -19.11 -11.89 0.72
CA GLY A 119 -18.30 -13.00 1.21
C GLY A 119 -18.70 -14.29 0.52
N LEU A 120 -17.70 -15.09 0.17
CA LEU A 120 -17.84 -16.46 -0.29
C LEU A 120 -16.92 -17.33 0.57
N SER A 121 -17.42 -18.41 1.12
CA SER A 121 -16.59 -19.48 1.69
C SER A 121 -17.00 -20.83 1.13
N ALA A 122 -16.05 -21.74 1.05
CA ALA A 122 -16.31 -23.14 0.78
C ALA A 122 -15.43 -23.99 1.70
N ASP A 123 -16.03 -25.02 2.29
CA ASP A 123 -15.39 -25.95 3.20
C ASP A 123 -15.64 -27.36 2.70
N ASP A 124 -14.56 -28.09 2.43
CA ASP A 124 -14.60 -29.48 2.00
C ASP A 124 -14.22 -30.39 3.19
N ASP A 125 -15.14 -31.26 3.62
CA ASP A 125 -14.84 -32.35 4.55
C ASP A 125 -14.32 -33.55 3.74
N LEU A 126 -13.02 -33.78 3.84
CA LEU A 126 -12.33 -34.81 3.08
C LEU A 126 -12.55 -36.22 3.64
N ASN A 127 -13.12 -36.36 4.84
CA ASN A 127 -13.52 -37.66 5.37
C ASN A 127 -14.89 -38.09 4.86
N ALA A 128 -15.82 -37.12 4.74
CA ALA A 128 -17.18 -37.36 4.29
C ALA A 128 -17.35 -37.23 2.76
N ASP A 129 -16.34 -36.68 2.06
CA ASP A 129 -16.43 -36.27 0.65
C ASP A 129 -17.60 -35.28 0.41
N GLU A 130 -17.80 -34.40 1.38
CA GLU A 130 -18.87 -33.40 1.37
C GLU A 130 -18.30 -31.99 1.25
N ARG A 131 -18.98 -31.15 0.47
CA ARG A 131 -18.60 -29.75 0.27
C ARG A 131 -19.76 -28.83 0.63
N SER A 132 -19.48 -27.86 1.47
CA SER A 132 -20.39 -26.77 1.79
C SER A 132 -19.89 -25.46 1.18
N MET A 133 -20.79 -24.66 0.65
CA MET A 133 -20.47 -23.34 0.08
C MET A 133 -21.47 -22.31 0.60
N TYR A 134 -20.96 -21.19 1.07
CA TYR A 134 -21.76 -20.11 1.63
C TYR A 134 -21.42 -18.79 0.94
N LEU A 135 -22.44 -18.15 0.38
CA LEU A 135 -22.34 -16.82 -0.21
C LEU A 135 -23.26 -15.86 0.52
N ASN A 136 -22.72 -14.71 0.89
CA ASN A 136 -23.46 -13.64 1.54
C ASN A 136 -23.08 -12.30 0.90
N THR A 137 -24.08 -11.51 0.55
CA THR A 137 -23.88 -10.15 0.05
C THR A 137 -24.69 -9.18 0.90
N ARG A 138 -24.04 -8.11 1.34
CA ARG A 138 -24.64 -7.03 2.13
C ARG A 138 -24.42 -5.68 1.45
N LEU A 139 -25.48 -4.90 1.37
CA LEU A 139 -25.42 -3.46 1.09
C LEU A 139 -25.58 -2.70 2.40
N GLY A 140 -24.79 -1.65 2.60
CA GLY A 140 -24.86 -0.82 3.80
C GLY A 140 -24.60 0.66 3.53
N LEU A 141 -25.14 1.49 4.42
CA LEU A 141 -24.89 2.92 4.51
C LEU A 141 -24.54 3.23 5.97
N THR A 142 -23.42 3.92 6.18
CA THR A 142 -23.02 4.45 7.48
C THR A 142 -22.88 5.95 7.35
N GLN A 143 -23.56 6.71 8.22
CA GLN A 143 -23.49 8.17 8.21
C GLN A 143 -23.27 8.69 9.64
N PRO A 144 -22.09 9.24 9.96
CA PRO A 144 -21.89 9.98 11.20
C PRO A 144 -22.76 11.24 11.20
N LEU A 145 -23.61 11.41 12.21
CA LEU A 145 -24.46 12.61 12.32
C LEU A 145 -23.64 13.85 12.66
N THR A 146 -22.55 13.69 13.42
CA THR A 146 -21.64 14.77 13.80
C THR A 146 -21.01 15.47 12.60
N ALA A 147 -20.77 14.76 11.50
CA ALA A 147 -20.20 15.33 10.29
C ALA A 147 -21.18 16.25 9.52
N LEU A 148 -22.46 16.29 9.90
CA LEU A 148 -23.46 17.17 9.31
C LEU A 148 -23.48 18.57 9.94
N TYR A 149 -23.11 18.70 11.21
CA TYR A 149 -23.16 19.96 11.96
C TYR A 149 -21.83 20.33 12.66
N GLY A 150 -20.87 19.42 12.66
CA GLY A 150 -19.58 19.56 13.33
C GLY A 150 -18.41 19.40 12.37
N TYR A 151 -17.30 18.86 12.90
CA TYR A 151 -16.08 18.66 12.12
C TYR A 151 -16.27 17.54 11.09
N ASN A 152 -15.81 17.82 9.87
CA ASN A 152 -15.84 16.88 8.75
C ASN A 152 -14.40 16.58 8.33
N ASN A 153 -13.94 15.37 8.61
CA ASN A 153 -12.56 14.95 8.41
C ASN A 153 -12.17 15.03 6.94
N ILE A 154 -12.94 14.40 6.05
CA ILE A 154 -12.56 14.25 4.64
C ILE A 154 -12.45 15.61 3.93
N ARG A 155 -13.40 16.53 4.19
CA ARG A 155 -13.36 17.89 3.62
C ARG A 155 -12.25 18.72 4.23
N SER A 156 -12.03 18.61 5.54
CA SER A 156 -11.00 19.42 6.22
C SER A 156 -9.60 18.99 5.82
N SER A 157 -9.33 17.68 5.75
CA SER A 157 -8.07 17.13 5.25
C SER A 157 -7.80 17.54 3.80
N TYR A 158 -8.81 17.49 2.93
CA TYR A 158 -8.69 17.98 1.55
C TYR A 158 -8.38 19.48 1.48
N LYS A 159 -9.10 20.28 2.27
CA LYS A 159 -8.88 21.72 2.31
C LYS A 159 -7.46 22.06 2.80
N GLN A 160 -7.00 21.38 3.86
CA GLN A 160 -5.66 21.58 4.39
C GLN A 160 -4.59 21.20 3.34
N ALA A 161 -4.69 20.01 2.75
CA ALA A 161 -3.73 19.55 1.75
C ALA A 161 -3.69 20.46 0.50
N LYS A 162 -4.82 21.08 0.16
CA LYS A 162 -4.88 22.08 -0.91
C LYS A 162 -4.13 23.37 -0.52
N LEU A 163 -4.33 23.87 0.70
CA LEU A 163 -3.64 25.05 1.21
C LEU A 163 -2.13 24.82 1.37
N ASP A 164 -1.70 23.60 1.70
CA ASP A 164 -0.28 23.26 1.84
C ASP A 164 0.43 23.17 0.47
N TYR A 165 -0.31 22.94 -0.61
CA TYR A 165 0.22 22.85 -1.97
C TYR A 165 0.25 24.20 -2.71
N GLU A 166 -0.66 25.11 -2.36
CA GLU A 166 -0.76 26.47 -2.92
C GLU A 166 0.33 27.42 -2.37
#